data_AF-A0A9X0U673-F1
#
_entry.id   AF-A0A9X0U673-F1
#
_cell.length_a   1.000
_cell.length_b   1.000
_cell.length_c   1.000
_cell.angle_alpha   90.00
_cell.angle_beta   90.00
_cell.angle_gamma   90.00
#
_symmetry.space_group_name_H-M   'P 1'
#
loop_
_entity.id
_entity.type
_entity.pdbx_description
1 polymer ?
#
loop_
_entity_poly.entity_id
_entity_poly.type
_entity_poly.pdbx_seq_one_letter_code
_entity_poly.pdbx_strand_id
1 'polypeptide(L)' 'MGYDPAVAEAVSKATASLDMMSKYPSFHCSTLVITGHYDMNVAPLTAWNMAHAIPGGS' A
#
# COMPACT_ATOMS: atom_id res chain seq x y z
N MET A 1 18.98 -15.42 -7.24
CA MET A 1 17.70 -15.49 -6.51
C MET A 1 16.61 -15.64 -7.55
N GLY A 2 15.95 -16.80 -7.60
CA GLY A 2 15.04 -17.20 -8.67
C GLY A 2 13.74 -16.41 -8.63
N TYR A 3 13.58 -15.48 -9.56
CA TYR A 3 12.31 -14.84 -9.84
C TYR A 3 11.56 -15.70 -10.85
N ASP A 4 10.48 -16.33 -10.41
CA ASP A 4 9.52 -16.98 -11.29
C ASP A 4 8.29 -16.07 -11.41
N PRO A 5 8.03 -15.49 -12.59
CA PRO A 5 6.91 -14.58 -12.78
C PRO A 5 5.54 -15.25 -12.55
N ALA A 6 5.40 -16.55 -12.80
CA ALA A 6 4.16 -17.27 -12.54
C ALA A 6 3.89 -17.42 -11.04
N VAL A 7 4.94 -17.65 -10.25
CA VAL A 7 4.84 -17.67 -8.78
C VAL A 7 4.52 -16.29 -8.24
N ALA A 8 5.18 -15.24 -8.75
CA ALA A 8 4.92 -13.87 -8.35
C ALA A 8 3.47 -13.43 -8.64
N GLU A 9 2.94 -13.81 -9.81
CA GLU A 9 1.55 -13.54 -10.18
C GLU A 9 0.56 -14.31 -9.29
N ALA A 10 0.82 -15.59 -9.01
CA ALA A 10 -0.04 -16.41 -8.15
C ALA A 10 -0.09 -15.86 -6.72
N VAL A 11 1.06 -15.45 -6.16
CA VAL A 11 1.14 -14.79 -4.85
C VAL A 11 0.37 -13.47 -4.87
N SER A 12 0.59 -12.63 -5.88
CA SER A 12 -0.12 -11.35 -6.03
C SER A 12 -1.64 -11.52 -6.07
N LYS A 13 -2.15 -12.49 -6.85
CA LYS A 13 -3.58 -12.84 -6.90
C LYS A 13 -4.11 -13.33 -5.56
N ALA A 14 -3.36 -14.18 -4.86
CA ALA A 14 -3.76 -14.69 -3.56
C ALA A 14 -3.82 -13.60 -2.49
N THR A 15 -2.97 -12.58 -2.57
CA THR A 15 -2.92 -11.47 -1.62
C THR A 15 -3.80 -10.29 -2.00
N ALA A 16 -4.39 -10.26 -3.21
CA ALA A 16 -5.20 -9.13 -3.69
C ALA A 16 -6.41 -8.83 -2.79
N SER A 17 -6.99 -9.84 -2.14
CA SER A 17 -8.09 -9.65 -1.19
C SER A 17 -7.65 -9.11 0.17
N LEU A 18 -6.35 -9.19 0.48
CA LEU A 18 -5.74 -8.61 1.68
C LEU A 18 -5.33 -7.15 1.47
N ASP A 19 -5.33 -6.68 0.22
CA ASP A 19 -5.05 -5.29 -0.11
C ASP A 19 -6.21 -4.37 0.34
N MET A 20 -5.96 -3.66 1.43
CA MET A 20 -6.91 -2.73 2.03
C MET A 20 -6.88 -1.34 1.38
N MET A 21 -6.05 -1.10 0.34
CA MET A 21 -5.99 0.21 -0.32
C MET A 21 -7.34 0.65 -0.87
N SER A 22 -8.17 -0.30 -1.32
CA SER A 22 -9.55 -0.05 -1.75
C SER A 22 -10.46 0.56 -0.66
N LYS A 23 -10.08 0.45 0.62
CA LYS A 23 -10.84 0.98 1.76
C LYS A 23 -10.49 2.42 2.10
N TYR A 24 -9.36 2.96 1.65
CA TYR A 24 -8.91 4.32 1.97
C TYR A 24 -9.93 5.42 1.66
N PRO A 25 -10.70 5.37 0.55
CA PRO A 25 -11.72 6.38 0.27
C PRO A 25 -12.87 6.42 1.28
N SER A 26 -13.05 5.34 2.07
CA SER A 26 -14.11 5.25 3.09
C SER A 26 -13.74 5.88 4.44
N PHE A 27 -12.53 6.42 4.58
CA PHE A 27 -12.12 7.06 5.82
C PHE A 27 -12.77 8.44 5.92
N HIS A 28 -13.48 8.68 7.03
CA HIS A 28 -14.20 9.93 7.31
C HIS A 28 -13.58 10.73 8.46
N CYS A 29 -12.34 10.40 8.85
CA CYS A 29 -11.62 11.05 9.94
C CYS A 29 -10.33 11.70 9.45
N SER A 30 -9.87 12.71 10.18
CA SER A 30 -8.54 13.30 9.96
C SER A 30 -7.48 12.21 10.10
N THR A 31 -6.67 12.04 9.05
CA THR A 31 -5.67 10.97 8.97
C THR A 31 -4.29 11.57 8.71
N LEU A 32 -3.32 11.17 9.52
CA LEU A 32 -1.90 11.51 9.35
C LEU A 32 -1.16 10.28 8.82
N VAL A 33 -0.45 10.41 7.70
CA VAL A 33 0.38 9.33 7.15
C VAL A 33 1.84 9.58 7.49
N ILE A 34 2.50 8.62 8.14
CA ILE A 34 3.90 8.73 8.56
C ILE A 34 4.73 7.68 7.82
N THR A 35 5.83 8.10 7.21
CA THR A 35 6.78 7.22 6.53
C THR A 35 8.22 7.62 6.81
N GLY A 36 9.13 6.64 6.86
CA GLY A 36 10.57 6.88 6.89
C GLY A 36 11.13 7.01 5.48
N HIS A 37 12.10 7.91 5.27
CA HIS A 37 12.77 8.07 3.96
C HIS A 37 13.52 6.79 3.54
N TYR A 38 14.04 6.05 4.51
CA TYR A 38 14.86 4.85 4.30
C TYR A 38 14.16 3.57 4.80
N ASP A 39 12.84 3.53 4.78
CA ASP A 39 12.11 2.30 5.09
C ASP A 39 12.37 1.25 4.00
N MET A 40 13.04 0.16 4.37
CA MET A 40 13.38 -0.94 3.47
C MET A 40 12.30 -2.02 3.41
N ASN A 41 11.34 -2.00 4.34
CA ASN A 41 10.28 -3.00 4.43
C ASN A 41 9.04 -2.55 3.64
N VAL A 42 8.72 -1.26 3.71
CA VAL A 42 7.60 -0.64 2.99
C VAL A 42 8.10 0.60 2.27
N ALA A 43 8.00 0.58 0.94
CA ALA A 43 8.50 1.67 0.13
C ALA A 43 7.79 3.01 0.48
N PRO A 44 8.52 4.15 0.54
CA PRO A 44 7.92 5.46 0.77
C PRO A 44 6.82 5.81 -0.25
N LEU A 45 6.90 5.25 -1.47
CA LEU A 45 5.86 5.38 -2.50
C LEU A 45 4.50 4.83 -2.03
N THR A 46 4.49 3.76 -1.22
CA THR A 46 3.25 3.21 -0.67
C THR A 46 2.58 4.23 0.24
N ALA A 47 3.35 4.88 1.13
CA ALA A 47 2.81 5.93 2.00
C ALA A 47 2.33 7.16 1.21
N TRP A 48 3.05 7.54 0.15
CA TRP A 48 2.62 8.60 -0.76
C TRP A 48 1.26 8.29 -1.40
N ASN A 49 1.10 7.07 -1.93
CA ASN A 49 -0.16 6.62 -2.51
C ASN A 49 -1.29 6.58 -1.48
N MET A 50 -1.01 6.18 -0.23
CA MET A 50 -1.98 6.22 0.87
C MET A 50 -2.48 7.64 1.14
N ALA A 51 -1.57 8.62 1.29
CA ALA A 51 -1.94 10.01 1.58
C ALA A 51 -2.83 10.61 0.48
N HIS A 52 -2.62 10.23 -0.79
CA HIS A 52 -3.40 10.72 -1.93
C HIS A 52 -4.73 9.97 -2.12
N ALA A 53 -4.86 8.76 -1.61
CA ALA A 53 -6.08 7.95 -1.70
C ALA A 53 -7.04 8.21 -0.53
N ILE A 54 -6.55 8.68 0.62
CA ILE A 54 -7.35 8.99 1.80
C ILE A 54 -7.88 10.43 1.70
N PRO A 55 -9.20 10.66 1.72
CA PRO A 55 -9.76 12.00 1.73
C PRO A 55 -9.28 12.81 2.94
N GLY A 56 -8.59 13.92 2.71
CA GLY A 56 -8.04 14.76 3.77
C GLY A 56 -6.80 14.17 4.48
N GLY A 57 -6.17 13.15 3.88
CA GLY A 57 -4.87 12.65 4.32
C GLY A 57 -3.75 13.65 4.01
N SER A 58 -2.78 13.73 4.91
CA SER A 58 -1.54 14.52 4.75
C SER A 58 -0.32 13.73 5.18
#